data_AF-M6W5J9-F1
#
_entry.id   AF-M6W5J9-F1
#
_cell.length_a   1.000
_cell.length_b   1.000
_cell.length_c   1.000
_cell.angle_alpha   90.00
_cell.angle_beta   90.00
_cell.angle_gamma   90.00
#
_symmetry.space_group_name_H-M   'P 1'
#
loop_
_entity.id
_entity.type
_entity.pdbx_description
1 polymer ?
#
loop_
_entity_poly.entity_id
_entity_poly.type
_entity_poly.pdbx_seq_one_letter_code
_entity_poly.pdbx_strand_id
1 'polypeptide(L)'
;MIAHLIADIIYFENANKHIGYEGFVFLGKDLGVILKSALEQNTVTFLIGVAFLLFFLPLSTWLFLKYNPYRYRKESWKSTLFQISIVLIVTIVAIRGGIQESPIRATNAIVSGNNFVNNIALNGVFTSIMDLKSQSIPKFLKLETEEAIAIVRKEISYPGSEFISDKYPILRIQRETNPGTPPNVVLIM
;
A
#
# COMPACT_ATOMS: atom_id res chain seq x y z
N MET A 1 -9.41 13.92 2.22
CA MET A 1 -9.82 12.57 2.69
C MET A 1 -11.06 12.07 1.97
N ILE A 2 -12.21 12.75 2.01
CA ILE A 2 -13.46 12.28 1.37
C ILE A 2 -13.31 12.06 -0.14
N ALA A 3 -12.72 13.02 -0.87
CA ALA A 3 -12.47 12.86 -2.30
C ALA A 3 -11.55 11.66 -2.63
N HIS A 4 -10.57 11.37 -1.76
CA HIS A 4 -9.66 10.21 -1.92
C HIS A 4 -10.42 8.90 -1.74
N LEU A 5 -11.35 8.83 -0.78
CA LEU A 5 -12.18 7.64 -0.56
C LEU A 5 -13.18 7.43 -1.71
N ILE A 6 -13.72 8.49 -2.30
CA ILE A 6 -14.58 8.38 -3.49
C ILE A 6 -13.76 7.88 -4.69
N ALA A 7 -12.58 8.45 -4.90
CA ALA A 7 -11.66 7.97 -5.94
C ALA A 7 -11.28 6.50 -5.72
N ASP A 8 -11.04 6.11 -4.47
CA ASP A 8 -10.72 4.73 -4.08
C ASP A 8 -11.85 3.76 -4.41
N ILE A 9 -13.11 4.13 -4.16
CA ILE A 9 -14.27 3.29 -4.53
C ILE A 9 -14.35 3.10 -6.05
N ILE A 10 -14.22 4.17 -6.82
CA ILE A 10 -14.27 4.14 -8.29
C ILE A 10 -13.09 3.31 -8.84
N TYR A 11 -11.92 3.42 -8.22
CA TYR A 11 -10.74 2.64 -8.58
C TYR A 11 -10.91 1.15 -8.21
N PHE A 12 -11.46 0.86 -7.03
CA PHE A 12 -11.65 -0.50 -6.53
C PHE A 12 -12.54 -1.33 -7.44
N GLU A 13 -13.58 -0.73 -8.03
CA GLU A 13 -14.46 -1.41 -8.97
C GLU A 13 -13.73 -1.93 -10.23
N ASN A 14 -12.73 -1.17 -10.70
CA ASN A 14 -11.96 -1.53 -11.89
C ASN A 14 -10.72 -2.38 -11.57
N ALA A 15 -10.08 -2.13 -10.43
CA ALA A 15 -8.79 -2.72 -10.08
C ALA A 15 -8.89 -3.87 -9.05
N ASN A 16 -10.06 -4.07 -8.43
CA ASN A 16 -10.31 -5.00 -7.32
C ASN A 16 -9.28 -4.87 -6.17
N LYS A 17 -8.74 -3.66 -5.98
CA LYS A 17 -7.79 -3.32 -4.92
C LYS A 17 -7.91 -1.84 -4.58
N HIS A 18 -7.56 -1.49 -3.35
CA HIS A 18 -7.52 -0.10 -2.89
C HIS A 18 -6.36 0.67 -3.52
N ILE A 19 -6.50 1.99 -3.60
CA ILE A 19 -5.47 2.88 -4.15
C ILE A 19 -4.20 2.84 -3.29
N GLY A 20 -3.13 2.32 -3.87
CA GLY A 20 -1.77 2.34 -3.34
C GLY A 20 -0.91 3.47 -3.93
N TYR A 21 0.42 3.30 -3.90
CA TYR A 21 1.36 4.27 -4.49
C TYR A 21 1.07 4.56 -5.98
N GLU A 22 0.57 3.55 -6.70
CA GLU A 22 0.24 3.60 -8.11
C GLU A 22 -0.74 4.74 -8.42
N GLY A 23 -1.72 4.98 -7.54
CA GLY A 23 -2.66 6.08 -7.70
C GLY A 23 -1.95 7.41 -7.78
N PHE A 24 -0.98 7.68 -6.90
CA PHE A 24 -0.21 8.93 -6.92
C PHE A 24 0.69 9.08 -8.13
N VAL A 25 1.24 7.97 -8.64
CA VAL A 25 2.02 7.98 -9.89
C VAL A 25 1.12 8.36 -11.07
N PHE A 26 -0.10 7.83 -11.11
CA PHE A 26 -1.04 8.11 -12.18
C PHE A 26 -1.74 9.47 -12.06
N LEU A 27 -1.88 10.03 -10.85
CA LEU A 27 -2.45 11.38 -10.64
C LEU A 27 -1.69 12.49 -11.39
N GLY A 28 -0.45 12.24 -11.83
CA GLY A 28 0.34 13.19 -12.62
C GLY A 28 0.01 13.15 -14.12
N LYS A 29 0.62 12.21 -14.84
CA LYS A 29 0.59 12.18 -16.31
C LYS A 29 -0.67 11.54 -16.89
N ASP A 30 -1.25 10.60 -16.17
CA ASP A 30 -2.33 9.73 -16.67
C ASP A 30 -3.69 10.00 -16.00
N LEU A 31 -3.78 11.08 -15.20
CA LEU A 31 -5.00 11.46 -14.49
C LEU A 31 -6.18 11.62 -15.45
N GLY A 32 -5.95 12.26 -16.59
CA GLY A 32 -6.99 12.46 -17.61
C GLY A 32 -7.50 11.14 -18.19
N VAL A 33 -6.63 10.14 -18.32
CA VAL A 33 -7.00 8.79 -18.80
C VAL A 33 -7.83 8.07 -17.74
N ILE A 34 -7.46 8.17 -16.47
CA ILE A 34 -8.24 7.57 -15.36
C ILE A 34 -9.61 8.23 -15.24
N LEU A 35 -9.68 9.57 -15.31
CA LEU A 35 -10.95 10.29 -15.25
C LEU A 35 -11.85 9.95 -16.44
N LYS A 36 -11.27 9.84 -17.64
CA LYS A 36 -12.00 9.40 -18.84
C LYS A 36 -12.50 7.97 -18.68
N SER A 37 -11.66 7.04 -18.23
CA SER A 37 -12.04 5.65 -17.97
C SER A 37 -13.15 5.55 -16.93
N ALA A 38 -13.07 6.32 -15.84
CA ALA A 38 -14.09 6.37 -14.81
C ALA A 38 -15.43 6.90 -15.36
N LEU A 39 -15.39 7.91 -16.23
CA LEU A 39 -16.58 8.49 -16.85
C LEU A 39 -17.21 7.55 -17.89
N GLU A 40 -16.41 6.78 -18.64
CA GLU A 40 -16.88 5.85 -19.66
C GLU A 40 -17.38 4.51 -19.08
N GLN A 41 -16.69 3.96 -18.08
CA GLN A 41 -17.06 2.66 -17.49
C GLN A 41 -18.10 2.79 -16.37
N ASN A 42 -18.07 3.88 -15.60
CA ASN A 42 -18.89 4.02 -14.40
C ASN A 42 -19.50 5.41 -14.21
N THR A 43 -20.15 5.90 -15.28
CA THR A 43 -20.72 7.24 -15.34
C THR A 43 -21.65 7.54 -14.16
N VAL A 44 -22.49 6.58 -13.76
CA VAL A 44 -23.46 6.76 -12.68
C VAL A 44 -22.76 6.95 -11.33
N THR A 45 -21.83 6.06 -10.98
CA THR A 45 -21.07 6.13 -9.72
C THR A 45 -20.21 7.40 -9.66
N PHE A 46 -19.59 7.77 -10.78
CA PHE A 46 -18.84 9.02 -10.90
C PHE A 46 -19.73 10.26 -10.68
N LEU A 47 -20.88 10.33 -11.34
CA LEU A 47 -21.83 11.45 -11.19
C LEU A 47 -22.39 11.54 -9.78
N ILE A 48 -22.71 10.40 -9.14
CA ILE A 48 -23.14 10.36 -7.73
C ILE A 48 -22.03 10.89 -6.82
N GLY A 49 -20.78 10.48 -7.04
CA GLY A 49 -19.64 10.96 -6.25
C GLY A 49 -19.42 12.47 -6.39
N VAL A 50 -19.52 13.01 -7.60
CA VAL A 50 -19.43 14.45 -7.86
C VAL A 50 -20.60 15.21 -7.24
N ALA A 51 -21.83 14.74 -7.43
CA ALA A 51 -23.03 15.35 -6.85
C ALA A 51 -22.98 15.31 -5.32
N PHE A 52 -22.49 14.22 -4.74
CA PHE A 52 -22.26 14.11 -3.31
C PHE A 52 -21.26 15.18 -2.85
N LEU A 53 -20.09 15.31 -3.48
CA LEU A 53 -19.12 16.35 -3.10
C LEU A 53 -19.69 17.77 -3.22
N LEU A 54 -20.42 18.06 -4.30
CA LEU A 54 -20.99 19.38 -4.57
C LEU A 54 -22.17 19.74 -3.66
N PHE A 55 -22.94 18.76 -3.19
CA PHE A 55 -24.12 19.02 -2.36
C PHE A 55 -23.86 18.77 -0.88
N PHE A 56 -23.18 17.67 -0.54
CA PHE A 56 -22.89 17.28 0.84
C PHE A 56 -21.96 18.27 1.52
N LEU A 57 -20.87 18.72 0.87
CA LEU A 57 -19.91 19.62 1.54
C LEU A 57 -20.54 20.98 1.87
N PRO A 58 -21.26 21.67 0.95
CA PRO A 58 -21.92 22.93 1.29
C PRO A 58 -23.07 22.74 2.27
N LEU A 59 -23.89 21.68 2.12
CA LEU A 59 -25.00 21.41 3.03
C LEU A 59 -24.49 21.10 4.44
N SER A 60 -23.46 20.27 4.57
CA SER A 60 -22.83 19.95 5.86
C SER A 60 -22.26 21.21 6.50
N THR A 61 -21.59 22.07 5.73
CA THR A 61 -21.05 23.34 6.22
C THR A 61 -22.18 24.27 6.66
N TRP A 62 -23.25 24.37 5.89
CA TRP A 62 -24.42 25.20 6.21
C TRP A 62 -25.15 24.70 7.45
N LEU A 63 -25.39 23.40 7.57
CA LEU A 63 -25.98 22.78 8.75
C LEU A 63 -25.09 22.98 9.98
N PHE A 64 -23.77 22.80 9.83
CA PHE A 64 -22.82 23.04 10.90
C PHE A 64 -22.89 24.49 11.37
N LEU A 65 -22.91 25.47 10.46
CA LEU A 65 -23.03 26.89 10.80
C LEU A 65 -24.38 27.24 11.43
N LYS A 66 -25.48 26.72 10.89
CA LYS A 66 -26.85 27.02 11.32
C LYS A 66 -27.18 26.43 12.70
N TYR A 67 -26.73 25.20 12.94
CA TYR A 67 -27.02 24.47 14.18
C TYR A 67 -25.86 24.46 15.15
N ASN A 68 -24.78 25.22 14.89
CA ASN A 68 -23.62 25.22 15.78
C ASN A 68 -24.02 25.74 17.17
N PRO A 69 -24.05 24.90 18.22
CA PRO A 69 -24.30 25.39 19.57
C PRO A 69 -23.02 25.98 20.18
N TYR A 70 -21.97 26.22 19.37
CA TYR A 70 -20.67 26.67 19.84
C TYR A 70 -20.79 28.05 20.49
N ARG A 71 -20.74 28.05 21.82
CA ARG A 71 -20.57 29.25 22.62
C ARG A 71 -19.09 29.37 22.93
N TYR A 72 -18.47 30.46 22.46
CA TYR A 72 -17.08 30.76 22.79
C TYR A 72 -16.93 30.83 24.31
N ARG A 73 -16.18 29.87 24.86
CA ARG A 73 -15.78 29.85 26.26
C ARG A 73 -14.30 30.21 26.31
N LYS A 74 -13.94 31.13 27.19
CA LYS A 74 -12.55 31.55 27.38
C LYS A 74 -11.79 30.42 28.07
N GLU A 75 -11.23 29.52 27.28
CA GLU A 75 -10.39 28.42 27.76
C GLU A 75 -9.00 28.94 28.14
N SER A 76 -8.39 28.31 29.14
CA SER A 76 -7.01 28.63 29.51
C SER A 76 -6.05 27.96 28.52
N TRP A 77 -5.01 28.69 28.07
CA TRP A 77 -4.03 28.16 27.12
C TRP A 77 -3.35 26.87 27.63
N LYS A 78 -3.15 26.75 28.95
CA LYS A 78 -2.61 25.53 29.59
C LYS A 78 -3.54 24.32 29.41
N SER A 79 -4.86 24.50 29.59
CA SER A 79 -5.86 23.44 29.36
C SER A 79 -5.86 23.00 27.90
N THR A 80 -5.86 23.98 26.98
CA THR A 80 -5.81 23.69 25.53
C THR A 80 -4.54 22.93 25.14
N LEU A 81 -3.37 23.34 25.64
CA LEU A 81 -2.11 22.66 25.36
C LEU A 81 -2.08 21.23 25.89
N PHE A 82 -2.64 21.01 27.08
CA PHE A 82 -2.77 19.68 27.68
C PHE A 82 -3.70 18.78 26.86
N GLN A 83 -4.87 19.29 26.46
CA GLN A 83 -5.82 18.57 25.61
C GLN A 83 -5.20 18.22 24.26
N ILE A 84 -4.53 19.17 23.59
CA ILE A 84 -3.84 18.92 22.32
C ILE A 84 -2.78 17.84 22.48
N SER A 85 -1.98 17.90 23.55
CA SER A 85 -0.96 16.88 23.84
C SER A 85 -1.57 15.49 24.01
N ILE A 86 -2.66 15.36 24.77
CA ILE A 86 -3.38 14.10 24.95
C ILE A 86 -3.92 13.59 23.62
N VAL A 87 -4.62 14.44 22.86
CA VAL A 87 -5.20 14.07 21.57
C VAL A 87 -4.10 13.61 20.61
N LEU A 88 -2.94 14.27 20.61
CA LEU A 88 -1.81 13.90 19.78
C LEU A 88 -1.27 12.51 20.17
N ILE A 89 -1.05 12.26 21.47
CA ILE A 89 -0.58 10.95 21.96
C ILE A 89 -1.57 9.84 21.58
N VAL A 90 -2.87 10.05 21.86
CA VAL A 90 -3.92 9.08 21.54
C VAL A 90 -3.98 8.82 20.03
N THR A 91 -3.88 9.88 19.22
CA THR A 91 -3.91 9.77 17.75
C THR A 91 -2.70 8.97 17.24
N ILE A 92 -1.50 9.22 17.76
CA ILE A 92 -0.29 8.47 17.38
C ILE A 92 -0.44 6.98 17.73
N VAL A 93 -0.92 6.68 18.93
CA VAL A 93 -1.16 5.30 19.37
C VAL A 93 -2.23 4.63 18.51
N ALA A 94 -3.35 5.32 18.24
CA ALA A 94 -4.44 4.80 17.41
C ALA A 94 -3.99 4.53 15.96
N ILE A 95 -3.26 5.45 15.33
CA ILE A 95 -2.74 5.27 13.96
C ILE A 95 -1.76 4.09 13.88
N ARG A 96 -0.96 3.86 14.93
CA ARG A 96 -0.05 2.70 14.99
C ARG A 96 -0.81 1.37 15.16
N GLY A 97 -2.07 1.40 15.60
CA GLY A 97 -2.85 0.21 15.94
C GLY A 97 -2.83 -0.18 17.41
N GLY A 98 -2.47 0.76 18.29
CA GLY A 98 -2.32 0.52 19.72
C GLY A 98 -0.88 0.33 20.16
N ILE A 99 -0.72 -0.24 21.34
CA ILE A 99 0.57 -0.53 21.95
C ILE A 99 1.04 -1.89 21.41
N GLN A 100 1.72 -1.87 20.25
CA GLN A 100 2.26 -3.06 19.59
C GLN A 100 3.72 -2.84 19.17
N GLU A 101 4.52 -3.91 19.08
CA GLU A 101 5.94 -3.82 18.69
C GLU A 101 6.10 -3.30 17.27
N SER A 102 5.30 -3.81 16.32
CA SER A 102 5.30 -3.34 14.94
C SER A 102 4.07 -2.48 14.65
N PRO A 103 4.19 -1.41 13.83
CA PRO A 103 3.02 -0.68 13.34
C PRO A 103 2.12 -1.58 12.51
N ILE A 104 0.80 -1.34 12.54
CA ILE A 104 -0.14 -2.05 11.65
C ILE A 104 0.30 -1.92 10.20
N ARG A 105 0.27 -3.06 9.51
CA ARG A 105 0.54 -3.18 8.07
C ARG A 105 -0.72 -3.62 7.34
N ALA A 106 -0.82 -3.30 6.06
CA ALA A 106 -1.92 -3.78 5.22
C ALA A 106 -2.01 -5.31 5.19
N THR A 107 -0.88 -6.02 5.34
CA THR A 107 -0.83 -7.49 5.42
C THR A 107 -1.59 -8.07 6.61
N ASN A 108 -1.77 -7.30 7.69
CA ASN A 108 -2.49 -7.75 8.87
C ASN A 108 -4.00 -7.91 8.59
N ALA A 109 -4.51 -7.33 7.49
CA ALA A 109 -5.89 -7.52 7.04
C ALA A 109 -6.10 -8.82 6.24
N ILE A 110 -5.03 -9.54 5.88
CA ILE A 110 -5.11 -10.80 5.13
C ILE A 110 -5.41 -11.93 6.12
N VAL A 111 -6.70 -12.18 6.33
CA VAL A 111 -7.19 -13.19 7.29
C VAL A 111 -7.81 -14.41 6.60
N SER A 112 -8.16 -14.30 5.31
CA SER A 112 -8.82 -15.35 4.55
C SER A 112 -8.18 -15.56 3.18
N GLY A 113 -8.47 -16.70 2.54
CA GLY A 113 -8.12 -16.93 1.13
C GLY A 113 -8.93 -16.08 0.15
N ASN A 114 -9.97 -15.37 0.61
CA ASN A 114 -10.80 -14.52 -0.24
C ASN A 114 -10.29 -13.07 -0.22
N ASN A 115 -9.85 -12.59 -1.38
CA ASN A 115 -9.31 -11.25 -1.55
C ASN A 115 -10.31 -10.14 -1.20
N PHE A 116 -11.58 -10.31 -1.56
CA PHE A 116 -12.64 -9.34 -1.28
C PHE A 116 -12.82 -9.13 0.23
N VAL A 117 -12.89 -10.21 1.01
CA VAL A 117 -13.03 -10.15 2.47
C VAL A 117 -11.85 -9.42 3.11
N ASN A 118 -10.64 -9.67 2.62
CA ASN A 118 -9.43 -9.02 3.13
C ASN A 118 -9.40 -7.51 2.84
N ASN A 119 -9.96 -7.07 1.71
CA ASN A 119 -10.01 -5.67 1.34
C ASN A 119 -11.05 -4.86 2.13
N ILE A 120 -12.16 -5.45 2.59
CA ILE A 120 -13.18 -4.73 3.39
C ILE A 120 -12.59 -4.12 4.67
N ALA A 121 -11.59 -4.77 5.26
CA ALA A 121 -10.91 -4.28 6.45
C ALA A 121 -9.93 -3.12 6.18
N LEU A 122 -9.62 -2.83 4.91
CA LEU A 122 -8.72 -1.79 4.47
C LEU A 122 -9.48 -0.57 3.96
N ASN A 123 -8.77 0.56 3.84
CA ASN A 123 -9.28 1.74 3.16
C ASN A 123 -8.20 2.36 2.28
N GLY A 124 -8.62 3.06 1.22
CA GLY A 124 -7.71 3.71 0.26
C GLY A 124 -6.75 4.72 0.87
N VAL A 125 -7.14 5.42 1.94
CA VAL A 125 -6.25 6.41 2.59
C VAL A 125 -5.11 5.71 3.33
N PHE A 126 -5.42 4.66 4.07
CA PHE A 126 -4.47 3.88 4.85
C PHE A 126 -3.48 3.14 3.95
N THR A 127 -3.98 2.45 2.92
CA THR A 127 -3.17 1.71 1.95
C THR A 127 -2.24 2.66 1.18
N SER A 128 -2.76 3.78 0.69
CA SER A 128 -1.98 4.87 0.09
C SER A 128 -0.83 5.36 0.97
N ILE A 129 -1.11 5.70 2.24
CA ILE A 129 -0.08 6.21 3.17
C ILE A 129 0.96 5.12 3.47
N MET A 130 0.50 3.89 3.68
CA MET A 130 1.37 2.77 4.00
C MET A 130 2.31 2.46 2.84
N ASP A 131 1.81 2.44 1.61
CA ASP A 131 2.62 2.21 0.41
C ASP A 131 3.63 3.33 0.17
N LEU A 132 3.22 4.59 0.34
CA LEU A 132 4.13 5.74 0.27
C LEU A 132 5.26 5.65 1.30
N LYS A 133 4.97 5.16 2.51
CA LYS A 133 5.97 4.93 3.56
C LYS A 133 6.86 3.73 3.24
N SER A 134 6.35 2.72 2.56
CA SER A 134 7.02 1.43 2.33
C SER A 134 7.80 1.34 1.01
N GLN A 135 8.14 2.47 0.38
CA GLN A 135 8.84 2.49 -0.91
C GLN A 135 10.26 1.91 -0.90
N SER A 136 10.90 1.78 0.26
CA SER A 136 12.24 1.22 0.36
C SER A 136 12.41 0.36 1.60
N ILE A 137 13.15 -0.74 1.45
CA ILE A 137 13.64 -1.52 2.59
C ILE A 137 14.53 -0.59 3.43
N PRO A 138 14.27 -0.46 4.75
CA PRO A 138 15.14 0.31 5.62
C PRO A 138 16.59 -0.12 5.46
N LYS A 139 17.53 0.84 5.41
CA LYS A 139 18.96 0.54 5.16
C LYS A 139 19.53 -0.50 6.12
N PHE A 140 19.06 -0.53 7.37
CA PHE A 140 19.52 -1.50 8.39
C PHE A 140 19.02 -2.94 8.15
N LEU A 141 18.01 -3.14 7.30
CA LEU A 141 17.53 -4.46 6.86
C LEU A 141 18.06 -4.84 5.47
N LYS A 142 18.80 -3.94 4.83
CA LYS A 142 19.33 -4.16 3.49
C LYS A 142 20.72 -4.80 3.63
N LEU A 143 20.85 -6.02 3.11
CA LEU A 143 22.14 -6.68 2.98
C LEU A 143 22.93 -6.03 1.82
N GLU A 144 24.24 -5.85 2.01
CA GLU A 144 25.08 -5.38 0.92
C GLU A 144 25.12 -6.41 -0.21
N THR A 145 25.19 -5.94 -1.45
CA THR A 145 25.01 -6.82 -2.62
C THR A 145 26.10 -7.88 -2.70
N GLU A 146 27.34 -7.54 -2.35
CA GLU A 146 28.46 -8.47 -2.31
C GLU A 146 28.26 -9.56 -1.25
N GLU A 147 27.78 -9.18 -0.07
CA GLU A 147 27.49 -10.11 1.02
C GLU A 147 26.32 -11.03 0.65
N ALA A 148 25.27 -10.50 0.02
CA ALA A 148 24.16 -11.29 -0.50
C ALA A 148 24.63 -12.32 -1.53
N ILE A 149 25.49 -11.91 -2.47
CA ILE A 149 26.07 -12.80 -3.48
C ILE A 149 26.91 -13.89 -2.81
N ALA A 150 27.73 -13.53 -1.82
CA ALA A 150 28.59 -14.48 -1.12
C ALA A 150 27.77 -15.54 -0.38
N ILE A 151 26.74 -15.14 0.36
CA ILE A 151 25.84 -16.05 1.08
C ILE A 151 25.12 -16.98 0.08
N VAL A 152 24.51 -16.42 -0.96
CA VAL A 152 23.76 -17.22 -1.94
C VAL A 152 24.69 -18.20 -2.68
N ARG A 153 25.88 -17.76 -3.11
CA ARG A 153 26.88 -18.64 -3.76
C ARG A 153 27.29 -19.78 -2.84
N LYS A 154 27.49 -19.51 -1.55
CA LYS A 154 27.82 -20.53 -0.55
C LYS A 154 26.70 -21.57 -0.43
N GLU A 155 25.45 -21.14 -0.29
CA GLU A 155 24.30 -22.03 -0.11
C GLU A 155 23.98 -22.88 -1.35
N ILE A 156 24.17 -22.33 -2.57
CA ILE A 156 23.89 -23.06 -3.82
C ILE A 156 25.09 -23.84 -4.36
N SER A 157 26.26 -23.73 -3.71
CA SER A 157 27.46 -24.44 -4.13
C SER A 157 27.34 -25.94 -3.86
N TYR A 158 27.80 -26.74 -4.81
CA TYR A 158 27.95 -28.19 -4.67
C TYR A 158 29.32 -28.62 -5.18
N PRO A 159 29.81 -29.82 -4.82
CA PRO A 159 31.10 -30.33 -5.30
C PRO A 159 31.19 -30.29 -6.84
N GLY A 160 32.13 -29.51 -7.37
CA GLY A 160 32.32 -29.32 -8.81
C GLY A 160 31.53 -28.16 -9.46
N SER A 161 30.79 -27.37 -8.66
CA SER A 161 30.16 -26.13 -9.15
C SER A 161 31.19 -25.02 -9.33
N GLU A 162 31.18 -24.38 -10.51
CA GLU A 162 32.07 -23.28 -10.87
C GLU A 162 31.24 -22.07 -11.31
N PHE A 163 31.41 -20.94 -10.61
CA PHE A 163 30.73 -19.68 -10.93
C PHE A 163 31.55 -18.89 -11.94
N ILE A 164 30.97 -18.58 -13.10
CA ILE A 164 31.73 -18.14 -14.29
C ILE A 164 31.56 -16.66 -14.65
N SER A 165 30.70 -15.93 -13.94
CA SER A 165 30.38 -14.56 -14.31
C SER A 165 30.17 -13.65 -13.10
N ASP A 166 30.77 -12.46 -13.17
CA ASP A 166 30.52 -11.38 -12.22
C ASP A 166 29.26 -10.59 -12.58
N LYS A 167 28.94 -10.49 -13.88
CA LYS A 167 27.69 -9.88 -14.36
C LYS A 167 26.45 -10.72 -14.00
N TYR A 168 26.61 -12.03 -13.98
CA TYR A 168 25.58 -12.98 -13.55
C TYR A 168 26.09 -13.78 -12.34
N PRO A 169 26.01 -13.22 -11.12
CA PRO A 169 26.75 -13.76 -9.98
C PRO A 169 26.41 -15.21 -9.62
N ILE A 170 25.17 -15.64 -9.89
CA ILE A 170 24.69 -17.00 -9.60
C ILE A 170 24.85 -17.97 -10.78
N LEU A 171 25.38 -17.51 -11.92
CA LEU A 171 25.58 -18.35 -13.09
C LEU A 171 26.70 -19.35 -12.82
N ARG A 172 26.35 -20.63 -12.87
CA ARG A 172 27.24 -21.76 -12.67
C ARG A 172 27.16 -22.72 -13.84
N ILE A 173 28.28 -23.37 -14.16
CA ILE A 173 28.30 -24.47 -15.13
C ILE A 173 28.06 -25.77 -14.38
N GLN A 174 27.13 -26.58 -14.88
CA GLN A 174 26.96 -27.96 -14.46
C GLN A 174 27.60 -28.86 -15.51
N ARG A 175 28.68 -29.54 -15.12
CA ARG A 175 29.34 -30.51 -16.00
C ARG A 175 28.48 -31.77 -16.07
N GLU A 176 28.43 -32.36 -17.26
CA GLU A 176 27.66 -33.56 -17.54
C GLU A 176 28.06 -34.71 -16.61
N THR A 177 27.07 -35.35 -16.00
CA THR A 177 27.28 -36.51 -15.12
C THR A 177 27.01 -37.84 -15.83
N ASN A 178 26.27 -37.83 -16.94
CA ASN A 178 25.96 -39.01 -17.73
C ASN A 178 26.62 -38.88 -19.12
N PRO A 179 27.68 -39.64 -19.42
CA PRO A 179 28.35 -39.60 -20.72
C PRO A 179 27.58 -40.32 -21.84
N GLY A 180 26.42 -40.94 -21.53
CA GLY A 180 25.57 -41.65 -22.49
C GLY A 180 24.60 -40.74 -23.25
N THR A 181 23.68 -41.35 -24.00
CA THR A 181 22.61 -40.59 -24.68
C THR A 181 21.68 -39.92 -23.66
N PRO A 182 21.36 -38.62 -23.80
CA PRO A 182 20.46 -37.93 -22.90
C PRO A 182 19.09 -38.63 -22.83
N PRO A 183 18.55 -38.91 -21.64
CA PRO A 183 17.23 -39.52 -21.51
C PRO A 183 16.14 -38.52 -21.94
N ASN A 184 15.03 -39.05 -22.44
CA ASN A 184 13.83 -38.24 -22.63
C ASN A 184 13.28 -37.83 -21.26
N VAL A 185 13.09 -36.53 -21.04
CA VAL A 185 12.51 -35.98 -19.81
C VAL A 185 11.05 -35.66 -20.07
N VAL A 186 10.15 -36.34 -19.35
CA VAL A 186 8.71 -36.04 -19.38
C VAL A 186 8.38 -35.20 -18.15
N LEU A 187 7.99 -33.95 -18.38
CA LEU A 187 7.50 -33.05 -17.33
C LEU A 187 5.99 -33.17 -17.25
N ILE A 188 5.50 -33.62 -16.09
CA ILE A 188 4.08 -33.57 -15.75
C ILE A 188 3.92 -32.39 -14.79
N MET A 189 3.23 -31.35 -15.24
CA MET A 189 2.92 -30.15 -14.45
C MET A 189 1.60 -30.31 -13.71
#